data_AF-A0A537J325-F1
#
_entry.id   AF-A0A537J325-F1
#
_cell.length_a   1.000
_cell.length_b   1.000
_cell.length_c   1.000
_cell.angle_alpha   90.00
_cell.angle_beta   90.00
_cell.angle_gamma   90.00
#
_symmetry.space_group_name_H-M   'P 1'
#
loop_
_entity.id
_entity.type
_entity.pdbx_description
1 polymer ?
#
loop_
_entity_poly.entity_id
_entity_poly.type
_entity_poly.pdbx_seq_one_letter_code
_entity_poly.pdbx_strand_id
1 'polypeptide(L)'
;MERVIKYQRTYEIVRERLGSNTSGAIDTPSAVCRFVVVRADGQVVKSATAHLAGPGVYGIDLREGLGPGAYSIQVAVFLDDNQMNPEIKSVGYRRP
;
A
#
# COMPACT_ATOMS: atom_id res chain seq x y z
N MET A 1 3.30 19.12 -6.24
CA MET A 1 2.80 18.25 -5.15
C MET A 1 1.28 18.29 -5.19
N GLU A 2 0.66 17.15 -5.50
CA GLU A 2 -0.80 16.98 -5.48
C GLU A 2 -1.16 16.26 -4.17
N ARG A 3 -2.02 16.88 -3.36
CA ARG A 3 -2.60 16.26 -2.15
C ARG A 3 -4.08 16.06 -2.41
N VAL A 4 -4.51 14.80 -2.57
CA VAL A 4 -5.93 14.46 -2.74
C VAL A 4 -6.49 13.94 -1.43
N ILE A 5 -7.41 14.70 -0.82
CA ILE A 5 -8.24 14.22 0.29
C ILE A 5 -9.65 14.04 -0.28
N LYS A 6 -10.18 12.82 -0.21
CA LYS A 6 -11.48 12.48 -0.80
C LYS A 6 -12.50 12.17 0.30
N TYR A 7 -13.44 13.10 0.51
CA TYR A 7 -14.76 12.80 1.06
C TYR A 7 -15.79 12.85 -0.07
N GLN A 8 -16.83 12.03 0.01
CA GLN A 8 -17.65 11.61 -1.13
C GLN A 8 -18.35 12.76 -1.90
N ARG A 9 -18.27 12.64 -3.24
CA ARG A 9 -19.14 13.19 -4.32
C ARG A 9 -19.35 14.71 -4.40
N THR A 10 -18.40 15.40 -5.04
CA THR A 10 -18.54 16.24 -6.25
C THR A 10 -17.12 16.54 -6.73
N TYR A 11 -16.82 16.42 -8.03
CA TYR A 11 -15.50 16.79 -8.54
C TYR A 11 -15.61 17.68 -9.78
N GLU A 12 -14.80 18.73 -9.80
CA GLU A 12 -14.54 19.58 -10.95
C GLU A 12 -13.14 19.25 -11.47
N ILE A 13 -13.02 18.95 -12.77
CA ILE A 13 -11.72 18.67 -13.38
C ILE A 13 -11.15 19.99 -13.89
N VAL A 14 -10.22 20.56 -13.13
CA VAL A 14 -9.47 21.75 -13.54
C VAL A 14 -8.16 21.31 -14.22
N ARG A 15 -7.90 21.82 -15.43
CA ARG A 15 -6.65 21.58 -16.18
C ARG A 15 -5.85 22.87 -16.26
N GLU A 16 -4.93 23.07 -15.32
CA GLU A 16 -3.93 24.12 -15.40
C GLU A 16 -2.58 23.56 -15.88
N ARG A 17 -1.80 24.37 -16.60
CA ARG A 17 -0.42 23.99 -16.98
C ARG A 17 0.42 23.88 -15.71
N LEU A 18 1.00 22.71 -15.48
CA LEU A 18 2.05 22.51 -14.48
C LEU A 18 3.24 23.43 -14.82
N GLY A 19 3.36 24.54 -14.09
CA GLY A 19 4.52 25.42 -14.18
C GLY A 19 5.78 24.64 -13.85
N SER A 20 6.77 24.68 -14.75
CA SER A 20 8.07 24.03 -14.57
C SER A 20 8.92 24.79 -13.56
N ASN A 21 8.62 24.63 -12.28
CA ASN A 21 9.57 24.94 -11.23
C ASN A 21 10.36 23.67 -10.88
N THR A 22 11.38 23.40 -11.69
CA THR A 22 12.45 22.47 -11.31
C THR A 22 13.32 23.16 -10.26
N SER A 23 12.80 23.31 -9.04
CA SER A 23 13.67 23.45 -7.87
C SER A 23 14.16 22.04 -7.54
N GLY A 24 15.47 21.83 -7.64
CA GLY A 24 16.13 20.53 -7.70
C GLY A 24 16.06 19.70 -6.42
N ALA A 25 14.87 19.23 -6.06
CA ALA A 25 14.69 18.04 -5.27
C ALA A 25 14.34 16.90 -6.23
N ILE A 26 15.18 15.87 -6.29
CA ILE A 26 14.78 14.58 -6.84
C ILE A 26 13.74 14.04 -5.85
N ASP A 27 12.48 14.42 -6.03
CA ASP A 27 11.36 13.94 -5.23
C ASP A 27 11.22 12.46 -5.58
N THR A 28 11.90 11.61 -4.82
CA THR A 28 11.87 10.17 -5.05
C THR A 28 10.50 9.73 -4.57
N PRO A 29 9.63 9.19 -5.43
CA PRO A 29 8.26 8.90 -5.05
C PRO A 29 8.25 8.01 -3.80
N SER A 30 7.53 8.47 -2.78
CA SER A 30 7.45 7.81 -1.49
C SER A 30 6.51 6.61 -1.60
N ALA A 31 7.09 5.44 -1.80
CA ALA A 31 6.34 4.20 -1.88
C ALA A 31 6.09 3.63 -0.47
N VAL A 32 4.84 3.28 -0.17
CA VAL A 32 4.43 2.63 1.08
C VAL A 32 3.71 1.34 0.74
N CYS A 33 4.16 0.23 1.32
CA CYS A 33 3.51 -1.07 1.15
C CYS A 33 2.73 -1.42 2.43
N ARG A 34 1.41 -1.59 2.33
CA ARG A 34 0.55 -2.05 3.43
C ARG A 34 0.05 -3.44 3.13
N PHE A 35 -0.16 -4.24 4.18
CA PHE A 35 -0.70 -5.58 4.02
C PHE A 35 -1.75 -5.90 5.09
N VAL A 36 -2.65 -6.82 4.72
CA VAL A 36 -3.55 -7.49 5.65
C VAL A 36 -3.45 -9.00 5.48
N VAL A 37 -3.47 -9.74 6.57
CA VAL A 37 -3.48 -11.20 6.60
C VAL A 37 -4.88 -11.66 6.98
N VAL A 38 -5.48 -12.47 6.12
CA VAL A 38 -6.84 -12.98 6.23
C VAL A 38 -6.76 -14.49 6.41
N ARG A 39 -7.36 -15.02 7.47
CA ARG A 39 -7.50 -16.45 7.68
C ARG A 39 -8.53 -17.04 6.71
N ALA A 40 -8.50 -18.37 6.51
CA ALA A 40 -9.43 -19.07 5.61
C ALA A 40 -10.93 -18.84 5.90
N ASP A 41 -11.29 -18.47 7.13
CA ASP A 41 -12.65 -18.10 7.55
C ASP A 41 -13.04 -16.65 7.18
N GLY A 42 -12.14 -15.90 6.54
CA GLY A 42 -12.31 -14.49 6.20
C GLY A 42 -11.92 -13.51 7.31
N GLN A 43 -11.48 -13.99 8.48
CA GLN A 43 -11.07 -13.13 9.58
C GLN A 43 -9.74 -12.43 9.27
N VAL A 44 -9.69 -11.10 9.43
CA VAL A 44 -8.43 -10.36 9.42
C VAL A 44 -7.70 -10.61 10.75
N VAL A 45 -6.54 -11.25 10.67
CA VAL A 45 -5.74 -11.64 11.84
C VAL A 45 -4.50 -10.75 12.04
N LYS A 46 -4.09 -10.00 11.02
CA LYS A 46 -2.97 -9.05 11.10
C LYS A 46 -3.11 -7.96 10.04
N SER A 47 -2.72 -6.73 10.37
CA SER A 47 -2.57 -5.63 9.42
C SER A 47 -1.38 -4.76 9.82
N ALA A 48 -0.53 -4.37 8.87
CA ALA A 48 0.60 -3.48 9.12
C ALA A 48 1.17 -2.89 7.82
N THR A 49 2.15 -2.00 7.98
CA THR A 49 3.03 -1.54 6.91
C THR A 49 4.21 -2.52 6.79
N ALA A 50 4.51 -2.96 5.57
CA ALA A 50 5.69 -3.78 5.29
C ALA A 50 6.97 -2.94 5.42
N HIS A 51 8.05 -3.54 5.90
CA HIS A 51 9.33 -2.84 6.03
C HIS A 51 10.07 -2.84 4.69
N LEU A 52 10.84 -1.77 4.42
CA LEU A 52 11.70 -1.72 3.25
C LEU A 52 12.91 -2.64 3.47
N ALA A 53 13.04 -3.67 2.64
CA ALA A 53 14.15 -4.63 2.68
C ALA A 53 15.23 -4.35 1.63
N GLY A 54 14.95 -3.44 0.69
CA GLY A 54 15.85 -2.98 -0.37
C GLY A 54 15.13 -2.06 -1.35
N PRO A 55 15.80 -1.52 -2.37
CA PRO A 55 15.18 -0.66 -3.37
C PRO A 55 13.99 -1.37 -4.05
N GLY A 56 12.76 -0.90 -3.80
CA GLY A 56 11.53 -1.49 -4.34
C GLY A 56 11.14 -2.85 -3.75
N VAL A 57 11.84 -3.34 -2.73
CA VAL A 57 11.58 -4.64 -2.09
C VAL A 57 11.04 -4.43 -0.69
N TYR A 58 9.86 -5.00 -0.42
CA TYR A 58 9.20 -4.93 0.88
C TYR A 58 9.15 -6.30 1.54
N GLY A 59 9.55 -6.35 2.81
CA GLY A 59 9.48 -7.54 3.64
C GLY A 59 8.26 -7.54 4.56
N ILE A 60 7.65 -8.71 4.71
CA ILE A 60 6.52 -8.95 5.62
C ILE A 60 6.91 -10.08 6.56
N ASP A 61 6.93 -9.82 7.88
CA ASP A 61 7.16 -10.87 8.88
C ASP A 61 5.85 -11.50 9.34
N LEU A 62 5.69 -12.79 9.03
CA LEU A 62 4.51 -13.60 9.33
C LEU A 62 4.74 -14.58 10.50
N ARG A 63 5.94 -14.62 11.07
CA ARG A 63 6.32 -15.61 12.10
C ARG A 63 5.59 -15.34 13.41
N GLU A 64 5.47 -14.07 13.78
CA GLU A 64 4.80 -13.67 15.01
C GLU A 64 3.29 -13.53 14.84
N GLY A 65 2.55 -14.14 15.78
CA GLY A 65 1.11 -13.93 15.96
C GLY A 65 0.18 -14.80 15.12
N LEU A 66 0.68 -15.63 14.19
CA LEU A 66 -0.21 -16.36 13.28
C LEU A 66 -0.70 -17.75 13.73
N GLY A 67 0.06 -18.67 14.31
CA GLY A 67 -0.47 -20.04 14.53
C GLY A 67 -0.80 -20.83 13.24
N PRO A 68 -0.89 -22.18 13.33
CA PRO A 68 -1.01 -23.06 12.17
C PRO A 68 -2.25 -22.76 11.32
N GLY A 69 -2.15 -22.91 10.00
CA GLY A 69 -3.32 -22.79 9.12
C GLY A 69 -3.06 -22.16 7.76
N ALA A 70 -4.15 -21.95 7.01
CA ALA A 70 -4.15 -21.32 5.71
C ALA A 70 -4.60 -19.85 5.80
N TYR A 71 -3.87 -19.00 5.09
CA TYR A 71 -4.04 -17.55 5.07
C TYR A 71 -3.95 -17.01 3.64
N SER A 72 -4.59 -15.88 3.40
CA SER A 72 -4.42 -15.02 2.25
C SER A 72 -3.83 -13.69 2.71
N ILE A 73 -2.79 -13.22 2.03
CA ILE A 73 -2.14 -11.95 2.32
C ILE A 73 -2.51 -11.01 1.19
N GLN A 74 -3.24 -9.95 1.52
CA GLN A 74 -3.53 -8.87 0.59
C GLN A 74 -2.47 -7.78 0.79
N VAL A 75 -1.81 -7.40 -0.30
CA VAL A 75 -0.73 -6.40 -0.29
C VAL A 75 -1.12 -5.26 -1.21
N ALA A 76 -0.96 -4.03 -0.73
CA ALA A 76 -1.26 -2.81 -1.46
C ALA A 76 -0.04 -1.88 -1.45
N VAL A 77 0.38 -1.40 -2.62
CA VAL A 77 1.45 -0.41 -2.75
C VAL A 77 0.84 0.95 -3.07
N PHE A 78 1.22 1.94 -2.30
CA PHE A 78 0.80 3.34 -2.43
C PHE A 78 2.01 4.15 -2.85
N LEU A 79 1.85 5.01 -3.86
CA LEU A 79 2.86 5.99 -4.27
C LEU A 79 2.35 7.37 -3.86
N ASP A 80 3.15 8.11 -3.10
CA ASP A 80 2.85 9.48 -2.67
C ASP A 80 1.47 9.63 -2.00
N ASP A 81 1.11 8.62 -1.19
CA ASP A 81 -0.18 8.51 -0.49
C ASP A 81 -1.40 8.53 -1.44
N ASN A 82 -1.25 8.14 -2.70
CA ASN A 82 -2.37 7.91 -3.61
C ASN A 82 -3.18 6.68 -3.16
N GLN A 83 -4.19 6.93 -2.34
CA GLN A 83 -5.09 5.89 -1.80
C GLN A 83 -6.28 5.59 -2.70
N MET A 84 -6.39 6.25 -3.86
CA MET A 84 -7.64 6.21 -4.64
C MET A 84 -7.82 4.91 -5.44
N ASN A 85 -6.71 4.28 -5.86
CA ASN A 85 -6.72 3.00 -6.57
C ASN A 85 -5.36 2.29 -6.46
N PRO A 86 -4.98 1.81 -5.26
CA PRO A 86 -3.74 1.06 -5.11
C PRO A 86 -3.84 -0.28 -5.87
N GLU A 87 -2.74 -0.72 -6.47
CA GLU A 87 -2.65 -2.09 -6.96
C GLU A 87 -2.66 -3.04 -5.75
N ILE A 88 -3.60 -3.98 -5.72
CA ILE A 88 -3.72 -4.98 -4.67
C ILE A 88 -3.38 -6.36 -5.23
N LYS A 89 -2.46 -7.07 -4.56
CA LYS A 89 -2.13 -8.46 -4.85
C LYS A 89 -2.51 -9.38 -3.69
N SER A 90 -3.08 -10.52 -4.03
CA SER A 90 -3.40 -11.59 -3.09
C SER A 90 -2.36 -12.72 -3.21
N VAL A 91 -1.78 -13.13 -2.08
CA VAL A 91 -0.81 -14.23 -2.01
C VAL A 91 -1.29 -15.26 -1.00
N GLY A 92 -1.32 -16.54 -1.39
CA GLY A 92 -1.61 -17.63 -0.47
C GLY A 92 -0.43 -17.95 0.44
N TYR A 93 -0.69 -18.18 1.73
CA TYR A 93 0.31 -18.55 2.72
C TYR A 93 -0.21 -19.67 3.62
N ARG A 94 0.62 -20.69 3.88
CA ARG A 94 0.30 -21.77 4.81
C ARG A 94 1.36 -21.82 5.90
N ARG A 95 0.92 -21.78 7.15
CA ARG A 95 1.78 -21.90 8.32
C ARG A 95 1.76 -23.33 8.87
N PRO A 96 2.96 -23.92 9.04
CA PRO A 96 3.33 -25.01 9.94
C PRO A 96 2.29 -25.49 10.92
#